data_AF-A0A971XR33-F1
#
_entry.id   AF-A0A971XR33-F1
#
_cell.length_a   1.000
_cell.length_b   1.000
_cell.length_c   1.000
_cell.angle_alpha   90.00
_cell.angle_beta   90.00
_cell.angle_gamma   90.00
#
_symmetry.space_group_name_H-M   'P 1'
#
loop_
_entity.id
_entity.type
_entity.pdbx_description
1 polymer ?
#
loop_
_entity_poly.entity_id
_entity_poly.type
_entity_poly.pdbx_seq_one_letter_code
_entity_poly.pdbx_strand_id
1 'polypeptide(L)' 'MSWATEEFKNIDLGDARLNKRTALLAEQLAANPMASIPQACGGWAETQAAYRFLAQD' A
#
# COMPACT_ATOMS: atom_id res chain seq x y z
N MET A 1 -9.57 -5.98 12.51
CA MET A 1 -9.00 -4.84 11.76
C MET A 1 -7.52 -4.79 12.04
N SER A 2 -6.70 -4.57 11.03
CA SER A 2 -5.26 -4.31 11.18
C SER A 2 -5.02 -2.88 11.65
N TRP A 3 -3.81 -2.61 12.18
CA TRP A 3 -3.39 -1.25 12.51
C TRP A 3 -3.55 -0.30 11.31
N ALA A 4 -3.09 -0.70 10.12
CA ALA A 4 -3.10 0.21 8.97
C ALA A 4 -4.53 0.50 8.46
N THR A 5 -5.44 -0.47 8.52
CA THR A 5 -6.84 -0.20 8.16
C THR A 5 -7.48 0.82 9.10
N GLU A 6 -7.15 0.76 10.40
CA GLU A 6 -7.64 1.72 11.40
C GLU A 6 -6.99 3.10 11.21
N GLU A 7 -5.67 3.14 11.00
CA GLU A 7 -4.91 4.36 10.75
C GLU A 7 -5.46 5.13 9.53
N PHE A 8 -5.73 4.41 8.44
CA PHE A 8 -6.20 4.99 7.18
C PHE A 8 -7.72 4.97 7.01
N LYS A 9 -8.51 4.70 8.06
CA LYS A 9 -9.98 4.55 7.93
C LYS A 9 -10.71 5.76 7.34
N ASN A 10 -10.15 6.95 7.53
CA ASN A 10 -10.71 8.23 7.08
C ASN A 10 -9.98 8.80 5.86
N ILE A 11 -9.08 8.04 5.23
CA ILE A 11 -8.36 8.54 4.06
C ILE A 11 -9.32 8.70 2.87
N ASP A 12 -9.21 9.83 2.17
CA ASP A 12 -9.91 10.06 0.92
C ASP A 12 -8.93 10.52 -0.16
N LEU A 13 -8.59 9.59 -1.06
CA LEU A 13 -7.76 9.83 -2.24
C LEU A 13 -8.61 10.01 -3.52
N GLY A 14 -9.93 10.17 -3.39
CA GLY A 14 -10.85 10.30 -4.53
C GLY A 14 -11.14 8.99 -5.28
N ASP A 15 -10.43 7.90 -4.98
CA ASP A 15 -10.70 6.55 -5.48
C ASP A 15 -10.64 5.53 -4.35
N ALA A 16 -11.76 4.83 -4.11
CA ALA A 16 -11.88 3.82 -3.06
C ALA A 16 -10.86 2.67 -3.19
N ARG A 17 -10.37 2.38 -4.40
CA ARG A 17 -9.32 1.38 -4.65
C ARG A 17 -7.96 1.87 -4.15
N LEU A 18 -7.66 3.17 -4.30
CA LEU A 18 -6.45 3.77 -3.77
C LEU A 18 -6.50 3.78 -2.24
N ASN A 19 -7.64 4.15 -1.64
CA ASN A 19 -7.82 4.13 -0.17
C ASN A 19 -7.52 2.75 0.41
N LYS A 20 -8.05 1.68 -0.20
CA LYS A 20 -7.76 0.29 0.21
C LYS A 20 -6.28 -0.09 0.02
N ARG A 21 -5.67 0.36 -1.08
CA ARG A 21 -4.27 0.07 -1.39
C ARG A 21 -3.32 0.73 -0.38
N THR A 22 -3.65 1.92 0.13
CA THR A 22 -2.84 2.60 1.15
C THR A 22 -2.64 1.71 2.38
N ALA A 23 -3.73 1.16 2.93
CA ALA A 23 -3.64 0.28 4.08
C ALA A 23 -2.83 -1.00 3.78
N LEU A 24 -3.04 -1.62 2.61
CA LEU A 24 -2.30 -2.80 2.20
C LEU A 24 -0.78 -2.53 2.07
N LEU A 25 -0.39 -1.45 1.41
CA LEU A 25 1.02 -1.09 1.25
C LEU A 25 1.65 -0.75 2.59
N ALA A 26 0.94 -0.04 3.46
CA ALA A 26 1.43 0.27 4.79
C ALA A 26 1.68 -1.00 5.63
N GLU A 27 0.81 -2.01 5.56
CA GLU A 27 1.05 -3.30 6.20
C GLU A 27 2.27 -4.02 5.64
N GLN A 28 2.39 -4.09 4.31
CA GLN A 28 3.49 -4.78 3.63
C GLN A 28 4.84 -4.14 3.94
N LEU A 29 4.91 -2.81 3.90
CA LEU A 29 6.13 -2.07 4.18
C LEU A 29 6.48 -2.10 5.68
N ALA A 30 5.49 -2.07 6.57
CA ALA A 30 5.72 -2.16 8.02
C ALA A 30 6.20 -3.55 8.45
N ALA A 31 5.82 -4.62 7.74
CA ALA A 31 6.25 -5.98 8.06
C ALA A 31 7.76 -6.19 7.90
N ASN A 32 8.40 -5.50 6.94
CA ASN A 32 9.86 -5.47 6.80
C ASN A 32 10.32 -4.11 6.24
N PRO A 33 10.56 -3.10 7.09
CA PRO A 33 10.89 -1.75 6.65
C PRO A 33 12.19 -1.63 5.84
N MET A 34 13.08 -2.62 5.92
CA MET A 34 14.34 -2.66 5.18
C MET A 34 14.21 -3.33 3.80
N ALA A 35 13.07 -3.98 3.51
CA ALA A 35 12.82 -4.57 2.21
C ALA A 35 12.55 -3.49 1.17
N SER A 36 13.04 -3.70 -0.05
CA SER A 36 12.62 -2.89 -1.19
C SER A 36 11.13 -3.12 -1.51
N ILE A 37 10.49 -2.18 -2.23
CA ILE A 37 9.08 -2.31 -2.64
C ILE A 37 8.81 -3.65 -3.36
N PRO A 38 9.63 -4.10 -4.34
CA PRO A 38 9.41 -5.41 -4.98
C PRO A 38 9.54 -6.60 -4.03
N GLN A 39 10.33 -6.48 -2.96
CA GLN A 39 10.49 -7.54 -1.95
C GLN A 39 9.34 -7.54 -0.94
N ALA A 40 8.76 -6.37 -0.62
CA ALA A 40 7.63 -6.24 0.28
C ALA A 40 6.29 -6.61 -0.39
N CYS A 41 6.19 -6.47 -1.72
CA CYS A 41 5.00 -6.77 -2.49
C CYS A 41 4.97 -8.23 -3.01
N GLY A 42 3.79 -8.87 -2.96
CA GLY A 42 3.61 -10.31 -3.22
C GLY A 42 3.72 -10.78 -4.68
N GLY A 43 4.12 -9.92 -5.62
CA GLY A 43 4.18 -10.24 -7.04
C GLY A 43 4.44 -9.03 -7.94
N TRP A 44 4.55 -9.27 -9.25
CA TRP A 44 4.83 -8.22 -10.24
C TRP A 44 3.69 -7.23 -10.39
N ALA A 45 2.43 -7.71 -10.37
CA ALA A 45 1.26 -6.86 -10.48
C ALA A 45 1.14 -5.91 -9.26
N GLU A 46 1.39 -6.44 -8.07
CA GLU A 46 1.40 -5.71 -6.81
C GLU A 46 2.54 -4.68 -6.78
N THR A 47 3.72 -5.06 -7.24
CA THR A 47 4.87 -4.16 -7.36
C THR A 47 4.58 -3.00 -8.31
N GLN A 48 4.02 -3.28 -9.49
CA GLN A 48 3.59 -2.24 -10.44
C GLN A 48 2.52 -1.33 -9.84
N ALA A 49 1.54 -1.91 -9.14
CA ALA A 49 0.49 -1.16 -8.46
C ALA A 49 1.03 -0.27 -7.34
N ALA A 50 2.06 -0.71 -6.61
CA ALA A 50 2.76 0.07 -5.59
C ALA A 50 3.51 1.24 -6.21
N TYR A 51 4.26 1.01 -7.29
CA TYR A 51 4.98 2.09 -7.98
C TYR A 51 4.03 3.13 -8.57
N ARG A 52 2.94 2.74 -9.25
CA ARG A 52 1.94 3.69 -9.76
C ARG A 52 1.31 4.50 -8.63
N PHE A 53 0.97 3.84 -7.52
CA PHE A 53 0.45 4.50 -6.33
C PHE A 53 1.42 5.56 -5.79
N LEU A 54 2.71 5.24 -5.67
CA LEU A 54 3.71 6.16 -5.12
C LEU A 54 4.14 7.25 -6.12
N ALA A 55 4.09 6.96 -7.41
CA ALA A 55 4.40 7.91 -8.49
C ALA A 55 3.22 8.83 -8.83
N GLN A 56 2.00 8.52 -8.34
CA GLN A 56 0.75 9.21 -8.69
C GLN A 56 0.43 9.18 -10.20
N ASP A 57 0.81 8.07 -10.85
CA ASP A 57 0.46 7.71 -12.24
C ASP A 57 -0.88 6.95 -12.29
#